data_AF-A0A258IQM8-F1
#
_entry.id   AF-A0A258IQM8-F1
#
_cell.length_a   1.000
_cell.length_b   1.000
_cell.length_c   1.000
_cell.angle_alpha   90.00
_cell.angle_beta   90.00
_cell.angle_gamma   90.00
#
_symmetry.space_group_name_H-M   'P 1'
#
loop_
_entity.id
_entity.type
_entity.pdbx_description
1 polymer ?
#
loop_
_entity_poly.entity_id
_entity_poly.type
_entity_poly.pdbx_seq_one_letter_code
_entity_poly.pdbx_strand_id
1 'polypeptide(L)'
;MSERRTSRRTLALAFVLGIACTIGANALVSSARANQPFMVAALEALRAAKGNLIQAEPNKGGHRDNAIQLVNQAIAQVEEGIAFAAGR
;
A
#
# COMPACT_ATOMS: atom_id res chain seq x y z
N MET A 1 59.61 -17.63 -7.60
CA MET A 1 58.66 -16.84 -8.42
C MET A 1 57.32 -17.59 -8.51
N SER A 2 56.48 -17.57 -7.46
CA SER A 2 55.15 -18.21 -7.48
C SER A 2 54.20 -17.67 -6.39
N GLU A 3 53.79 -16.40 -6.49
CA GLU A 3 52.75 -15.82 -5.60
C GLU A 3 51.55 -15.18 -6.34
N ARG A 4 51.57 -15.13 -7.68
CA ARG A 4 50.55 -14.38 -8.45
C ARG A 4 49.21 -15.11 -8.66
N ARG A 5 49.08 -16.40 -8.32
CA ARG A 5 47.87 -17.22 -8.60
C ARG A 5 46.79 -17.17 -7.51
N THR A 6 47.15 -16.89 -6.26
CA THR A 6 46.22 -16.89 -5.12
C THR A 6 45.38 -15.60 -5.09
N SER A 7 46.01 -14.44 -5.33
CA SER A 7 45.36 -13.12 -5.32
C SER A 7 44.17 -12.98 -6.29
N ARG A 8 44.26 -13.55 -7.50
CA ARG A 8 43.18 -13.45 -8.51
C ARG A 8 41.93 -14.26 -8.15
N ARG A 9 42.09 -15.34 -7.38
CA ARG A 9 40.98 -16.20 -6.93
C ARG A 9 40.26 -15.58 -5.73
N THR A 10 41.00 -14.96 -4.82
CA THR A 10 40.45 -14.22 -3.67
C THR A 10 39.67 -12.98 -4.14
N LEU A 11 40.17 -12.27 -5.16
CA LEU A 11 39.48 -11.11 -5.73
C LEU A 11 38.18 -11.51 -6.46
N ALA A 12 38.17 -12.62 -7.18
CA ALA A 12 36.98 -13.14 -7.86
C ALA A 12 35.89 -13.59 -6.87
N LEU A 13 36.28 -14.23 -5.75
CA LEU A 13 35.33 -14.63 -4.71
C LEU A 13 34.69 -13.43 -3.99
N ALA A 14 35.49 -12.39 -3.70
CA ALA A 14 34.99 -11.15 -3.10
C ALA A 14 33.97 -10.43 -4.01
N PHE A 15 34.17 -10.49 -5.33
CA PHE A 15 33.27 -9.88 -6.30
C PHE A 15 31.91 -10.62 -6.41
N VAL A 16 31.92 -11.95 -6.35
CA VAL A 16 30.69 -12.78 -6.38
C VAL A 16 29.86 -12.62 -5.09
N LEU A 17 30.51 -12.54 -3.92
CA LEU A 17 29.85 -12.25 -2.64
C LEU A 17 29.25 -10.83 -2.60
N GLY A 18 29.93 -9.84 -3.20
CA GLY A 18 29.42 -8.47 -3.30
C GLY A 18 28.14 -8.35 -4.14
N ILE A 19 28.02 -9.13 -5.21
CA ILE A 19 26.83 -9.13 -6.09
C ILE A 19 25.67 -9.92 -5.46
N ALA A 20 25.93 -10.97 -4.69
CA ALA A 20 24.88 -11.72 -4.01
C ALA A 20 24.16 -10.88 -2.93
N CYS A 21 24.85 -9.93 -2.29
CA CYS A 21 24.24 -9.05 -1.27
C CYS A 21 23.33 -7.96 -1.84
N THR A 22 23.47 -7.54 -3.11
CA THR A 22 22.64 -6.46 -3.67
C THR A 22 21.27 -6.92 -4.15
N ILE A 23 21.10 -8.23 -4.43
CA ILE A 23 19.82 -8.80 -4.89
C ILE A 23 18.88 -9.10 -3.70
N GLY A 24 19.41 -9.37 -2.50
CA GLY A 24 18.62 -9.69 -1.32
C GLY A 24 17.90 -8.51 -0.65
N ALA A 25 18.31 -7.26 -0.93
CA ALA A 25 17.78 -6.08 -0.25
C ALA A 25 16.40 -5.62 -0.75
N ASN A 26 15.96 -6.06 -1.94
CA ASN A 26 14.67 -5.63 -2.51
C ASN A 26 13.45 -6.39 -1.97
N ALA A 27 13.63 -7.49 -1.22
CA ALA A 27 12.51 -8.26 -0.68
C ALA A 27 11.81 -7.60 0.52
N LEU A 28 12.44 -6.61 1.17
CA LEU A 28 11.92 -5.97 2.39
C LEU A 28 11.01 -4.76 2.12
N VAL A 29 10.89 -4.30 0.87
CA VAL A 29 10.10 -3.11 0.51
C VAL A 29 8.62 -3.44 0.22
N SER A 30 8.22 -4.73 0.19
CA SER A 30 6.84 -5.12 -0.13
C SER A 30 5.84 -5.03 1.03
N SER A 31 6.23 -4.49 2.19
CA SER A 31 5.35 -4.41 3.38
C SER A 31 4.35 -3.24 3.35
N ALA A 32 4.49 -2.29 2.41
CA ALA A 32 3.57 -1.16 2.27
C ALA A 32 2.12 -1.58 1.93
N ARG A 33 1.96 -2.82 1.42
CA ARG A 33 0.71 -3.42 0.97
C ARG A 33 -0.23 -3.83 2.10
N ALA A 34 0.29 -4.00 3.32
CA ALA A 34 -0.44 -4.64 4.43
C ALA A 34 -0.79 -3.72 5.61
N ASN A 35 -0.19 -2.53 5.71
CA ASN A 35 -0.37 -1.63 6.85
C ASN A 35 -0.97 -0.28 6.42
N GLN A 36 -2.26 -0.28 6.02
CA GLN A 36 -3.04 0.96 5.87
C GLN A 36 -4.24 0.98 6.83
N PRO A 37 -4.03 0.84 8.16
CA PRO A 37 -5.12 0.69 9.13
C PRO A 37 -6.07 1.89 9.12
N PHE A 38 -5.57 3.10 8.89
CA PHE A 38 -6.39 4.30 8.83
C PHE A 38 -7.28 4.37 7.59
N MET A 39 -6.78 3.93 6.42
CA MET A 39 -7.59 3.91 5.20
C MET A 39 -8.71 2.86 5.30
N VAL A 40 -8.42 1.69 5.87
CA VAL A 40 -9.42 0.65 6.12
C VAL A 40 -10.46 1.14 7.14
N ALA A 41 -10.03 1.72 8.25
CA ALA A 41 -10.93 2.29 9.26
C ALA A 41 -11.80 3.42 8.68
N ALA A 42 -11.23 4.29 7.83
CA ALA A 42 -11.97 5.33 7.14
C ALA A 42 -13.04 4.74 6.21
N LEU A 43 -12.71 3.69 5.44
CA LEU A 43 -13.66 3.00 4.57
C LEU A 43 -14.83 2.40 5.37
N GLU A 44 -14.55 1.75 6.49
CA GLU A 44 -15.58 1.21 7.38
C GLU A 44 -16.47 2.31 7.96
N ALA A 45 -15.87 3.39 8.46
CA ALA A 45 -16.60 4.54 8.99
C ALA A 45 -17.51 5.19 7.94
N LEU A 46 -17.03 5.34 6.69
CA LEU A 46 -17.82 5.87 5.58
C LEU A 46 -18.99 4.95 5.21
N ARG A 47 -18.78 3.62 5.19
CA ARG A 47 -19.85 2.64 4.95
C ARG A 47 -20.91 2.67 6.05
N ALA A 48 -20.50 2.80 7.31
CA ALA A 48 -21.42 2.97 8.43
C ALA A 48 -22.20 4.29 8.32
N ALA A 49 -21.53 5.40 7.99
CA ALA A 49 -22.17 6.69 7.77
C ALA A 49 -23.22 6.63 6.64
N LYS A 50 -22.89 5.98 5.52
CA LYS A 50 -23.85 5.71 4.43
C LYS A 50 -25.06 4.92 4.92
N GLY A 51 -24.85 3.87 5.73
CA GLY A 51 -25.93 3.10 6.34
C GLY A 51 -26.88 3.98 7.16
N ASN A 52 -26.33 4.84 8.02
CA ASN A 52 -27.11 5.78 8.83
C ASN A 52 -27.89 6.77 7.95
N LEU A 53 -27.30 7.29 6.87
CA LEU A 53 -27.97 8.21 5.95
C LEU A 53 -29.12 7.54 5.19
N ILE A 54 -28.99 6.27 4.82
CA ILE A 54 -30.07 5.51 4.15
C ILE A 54 -31.27 5.33 5.08
N GLN A 55 -31.01 5.06 6.38
CA GLN A 55 -32.05 4.90 7.40
C GLN A 55 -32.68 6.23 7.83
N ALA A 56 -32.02 7.36 7.60
CA ALA A 56 -32.56 8.66 7.94
C ALA A 56 -33.82 8.98 7.11
N GLU A 57 -34.82 9.57 7.79
CA GLU A 57 -36.07 10.02 7.17
C GLU A 57 -35.78 10.85 5.90
N PRO A 58 -36.45 10.56 4.76
CA PRO A 58 -36.31 11.32 3.53
C PRO A 58 -36.58 12.82 3.67
N ASN A 59 -36.22 13.61 2.65
CA ASN A 59 -36.59 15.02 2.53
C ASN A 59 -36.10 15.94 3.67
N LYS A 60 -34.86 15.76 4.14
CA LYS A 60 -34.14 16.76 4.94
C LYS A 60 -33.68 17.96 4.08
N GLY A 61 -34.58 18.55 3.29
CA GLY A 61 -34.23 19.58 2.30
C GLY A 61 -33.29 19.10 1.19
N GLY A 62 -33.29 17.80 0.87
CA GLY A 62 -32.36 17.19 -0.08
C GLY A 62 -30.96 16.91 0.49
N HIS A 63 -30.64 17.37 1.70
CA HIS A 63 -29.32 17.18 2.31
C HIS A 63 -28.96 15.71 2.52
N ARG A 64 -29.94 14.85 2.83
CA ARG A 64 -29.71 13.40 2.99
C ARG A 64 -29.14 12.78 1.72
N ASP A 65 -29.77 13.04 0.57
CA ASP A 65 -29.37 12.46 -0.70
C ASP A 65 -28.04 13.04 -1.19
N ASN A 66 -27.85 14.36 -1.01
CA ASN A 66 -26.56 15.02 -1.26
C ASN A 66 -25.44 14.42 -0.39
N ALA A 67 -25.70 14.16 0.90
CA ALA A 67 -24.73 13.54 1.80
C ALA A 67 -24.40 12.10 1.36
N ILE A 68 -25.39 11.32 0.92
CA ILE A 68 -25.15 9.97 0.37
C ILE A 68 -24.24 10.05 -0.86
N GLN A 69 -24.46 11.01 -1.76
CA GLN A 69 -23.61 11.21 -2.93
C GLN A 69 -22.16 11.54 -2.54
N LEU A 70 -21.96 12.47 -1.60
CA LEU A 70 -20.63 12.84 -1.11
C LEU A 70 -19.93 11.65 -0.43
N VAL A 71 -20.65 10.90 0.41
CA VAL A 71 -20.09 9.71 1.07
C VAL A 71 -19.71 8.63 0.05
N ASN A 72 -20.50 8.42 -1.01
CA ASN A 72 -20.13 7.49 -2.08
C ASN A 72 -18.85 7.91 -2.81
N GLN A 73 -18.69 9.22 -3.09
CA GLN A 73 -17.46 9.73 -3.70
C GLN A 73 -16.24 9.53 -2.78
N ALA A 74 -16.41 9.78 -1.48
CA ALA A 74 -15.35 9.55 -0.50
C ALA A 74 -14.98 8.05 -0.40
N ILE A 75 -15.95 7.14 -0.40
CA ILE A 75 -15.71 5.69 -0.44
C ILE A 75 -14.85 5.33 -1.65
N ALA A 76 -15.22 5.80 -2.84
CA ALA A 76 -14.47 5.52 -4.06
C ALA A 76 -13.02 6.02 -3.96
N GLN A 77 -12.79 7.25 -3.48
CA GLN A 77 -11.44 7.78 -3.32
C GLN A 77 -10.59 6.98 -2.31
N VAL A 78 -11.20 6.51 -1.22
CA VAL A 78 -10.49 5.68 -0.23
C VAL A 78 -10.17 4.30 -0.82
N GLU A 79 -11.08 3.69 -1.56
CA GLU A 79 -10.85 2.41 -2.25
C GLU A 79 -9.73 2.52 -3.30
N GLU A 80 -9.72 3.59 -4.11
CA GLU A 80 -8.64 3.90 -5.06
C GLU A 80 -7.30 4.13 -4.33
N GLY A 81 -7.29 4.86 -3.22
CA GLY A 81 -6.07 5.06 -2.43
C GLY A 81 -5.50 3.76 -1.85
N ILE A 82 -6.39 2.85 -1.42
CA ILE A 82 -6.00 1.51 -0.96
C ILE A 82 -5.47 0.67 -2.14
N ALA A 83 -6.11 0.73 -3.30
CA ALA A 83 -5.68 0.00 -4.51
C ALA A 83 -4.31 0.47 -4.99
N PHE A 84 -4.11 1.80 -5.08
CA PHE A 84 -2.84 2.43 -5.43
C PHE A 84 -1.71 1.96 -4.50
N ALA A 85 -1.94 1.97 -3.19
CA ALA A 85 -0.96 1.48 -2.20
C ALA A 85 -0.69 -0.03 -2.32
N ALA A 86 -1.68 -0.81 -2.78
CA ALA A 86 -1.53 -2.25 -3.03
C ALA A 86 -0.80 -2.57 -4.36
N GLY A 87 -0.54 -1.55 -5.19
CA GLY A 87 0.03 -1.68 -6.53
C GLY A 87 -0.95 -2.28 -7.53
N ARG A 88 -2.24 -1.97 -7.40
CA ARG A 88 -3.34 -2.38 -8.29
C ARG A 88 -4.01 -1.17 -8.91
#